data_AF-A0A7C2JZB2-F1
#
_entry.id   AF-A0A7C2JZB2-F1
#
_cell.length_a   1.000
_cell.length_b   1.000
_cell.length_c   1.000
_cell.angle_alpha   90.00
_cell.angle_beta   90.00
_cell.angle_gamma   90.00
#
_symmetry.space_group_name_H-M   'P 1'
#
loop_
_entity.id
_entity.type
_entity.pdbx_description
1 polymer ?
#
loop_
_entity_poly.entity_id
_entity_poly.type
_entity_poly.pdbx_seq_one_letter_code
_entity_poly.pdbx_strand_id
1 'polypeptide(L)'
;MTGSDAPPLPRREFARALAVGVSGCALGLAGHPNAVAQEPPAEKPKLPTVPELILTQIVVDYPGEHWNEDTLGSVLGDVRADLARGRLLKSVPLTNGDEPGPIFAAYRAPVQGQP
;
A
#
# COMPACT_ATOMS: atom_id res chain seq x y z
N MET A 1 1.64 -26.14 24.09
CA MET A 1 1.44 -24.85 24.78
C MET A 1 2.75 -24.09 24.68
N THR A 2 2.93 -23.24 23.67
CA THR A 2 4.16 -22.46 23.45
C THR A 2 3.80 -20.98 23.52
N GLY A 3 3.86 -20.42 24.73
CA GLY A 3 3.75 -18.98 24.96
C GLY A 3 5.11 -18.33 24.71
N SER A 4 5.17 -17.46 23.70
CA SER A 4 6.28 -16.52 23.53
C SER A 4 5.98 -15.29 24.39
N ASP A 5 6.46 -15.28 25.63
CA ASP A 5 6.42 -14.14 26.57
C ASP A 5 7.43 -13.05 26.16
N ALA A 6 7.26 -12.48 24.97
CA ALA A 6 7.94 -11.23 24.62
C ALA A 6 7.03 -10.06 25.01
N PRO A 7 7.47 -9.11 25.84
CA PRO A 7 6.67 -7.92 26.13
C PRO A 7 6.36 -7.18 24.83
N PRO A 8 5.11 -6.71 24.64
CA PRO A 8 4.72 -6.01 23.42
C PRO A 8 5.60 -4.77 23.25
N LEU A 9 6.32 -4.70 22.13
CA LEU A 9 7.26 -3.62 21.87
C LEU A 9 6.53 -2.27 21.86
N PRO A 10 7.04 -1.24 22.57
CA PRO A 10 6.47 0.08 22.53
C PRO A 10 6.53 0.62 21.10
N ARG A 11 5.40 1.16 20.62
CA ARG A 11 5.17 1.59 19.22
C ARG A 11 6.24 2.55 18.69
N ARG A 12 6.88 3.31 19.58
CA ARG A 12 7.98 4.24 19.27
C ARG A 12 9.25 3.53 18.79
N GLU A 13 9.51 2.32 19.27
CA GLU A 13 10.65 1.51 18.81
C GLU A 13 10.36 0.80 17.49
N PHE A 14 9.10 0.39 17.27
CA PHE A 14 8.65 -0.15 15.98
C PHE A 14 8.79 0.89 14.85
N ALA A 15 8.36 2.14 15.08
CA ALA A 15 8.52 3.23 14.11
C ALA A 15 10.00 3.58 13.84
N ARG A 16 10.88 3.47 14.86
CA ARG A 16 12.33 3.65 14.70
C ARG A 16 12.96 2.52 13.89
N ALA A 17 12.52 1.27 14.08
CA ALA A 17 13.01 0.13 13.33
C ALA A 17 12.66 0.22 11.82
N LEU A 18 11.45 0.70 11.49
CA LEU A 18 11.05 0.93 10.10
C LEU A 18 11.85 2.06 9.42
N ALA A 19 12.17 3.13 10.15
CA ALA A 19 12.93 4.25 9.61
C ALA A 19 14.41 3.92 9.31
N VAL A 20 14.98 2.92 10.00
CA VAL A 20 16.38 2.48 9.80
C VAL A 20 16.48 1.32 8.79
N GLY A 21 15.37 0.66 8.45
CA GLY A 21 15.35 -0.57 7.64
C GLY A 21 15.20 -0.42 6.12
N VAL A 22 15.10 0.79 5.54
CA VAL A 22 14.90 0.99 4.08
C VAL A 22 16.23 1.16 3.34
N SER A 23 17.24 0.38 3.70
CA SER A 23 18.47 0.26 2.92
C SER A 23 18.87 -1.20 2.83
N GLY A 24 18.40 -1.87 1.77
CA GLY A 24 18.89 -3.18 1.39
C GLY A 24 17.79 -4.21 1.15
N CYS A 25 17.22 -4.20 -0.06
CA CYS A 25 16.79 -5.43 -0.74
C CYS A 25 16.61 -5.14 -2.24
N ALA A 26 17.73 -4.91 -2.91
CA ALA A 26 17.90 -5.28 -4.31
C ALA A 26 18.45 -6.71 -4.37
N LEU A 27 18.18 -7.43 -5.48
CA LEU A 27 18.43 -8.86 -5.78
C LEU A 27 17.21 -9.74 -5.41
N GLY A 28 16.52 -10.47 -6.30
CA GLY A 28 16.87 -11.05 -7.59
C GLY A 28 16.49 -12.55 -7.57
N LEU A 29 16.24 -13.13 -8.75
CA LEU A 29 15.89 -14.54 -9.09
C LEU A 29 14.38 -14.79 -9.31
N ALA A 30 13.93 -15.57 -10.29
CA ALA A 30 14.43 -16.13 -11.55
C ALA A 30 13.22 -16.89 -12.12
N GLY A 31 13.04 -16.91 -13.44
CA GLY A 31 11.87 -17.54 -14.08
C GLY A 31 11.80 -19.07 -13.93
N HIS A 32 10.65 -19.62 -14.31
CA HIS A 32 10.52 -20.74 -15.26
C HIS A 32 9.11 -20.73 -15.88
N PRO A 33 8.98 -20.93 -17.21
CA PRO A 33 7.70 -21.02 -17.90
C PRO A 33 7.19 -22.46 -17.84
N ASN A 34 5.89 -22.66 -17.65
CA ASN A 34 5.27 -23.91 -18.05
C ASN A 34 3.88 -23.64 -18.63
N ALA A 35 3.83 -23.59 -19.95
CA ALA A 35 2.63 -23.43 -20.73
C ALA A 35 1.90 -24.79 -20.81
N VAL A 36 0.75 -24.88 -20.16
CA VAL A 36 -0.22 -25.94 -20.42
C VAL A 36 -1.35 -25.31 -21.23
N ALA A 37 -1.43 -25.68 -22.51
CA ALA A 37 -2.50 -25.28 -23.41
C ALA A 37 -3.82 -25.92 -22.96
N GLN A 38 -4.80 -25.09 -22.58
CA GLN A 38 -6.20 -25.47 -22.44
C GLN A 38 -7.03 -24.70 -23.47
N GLU A 39 -7.86 -25.45 -24.18
CA GLU A 39 -8.86 -25.04 -25.17
C GLU A 39 -9.83 -23.99 -24.59
N PRO A 40 -10.23 -22.93 -25.34
CA PRO A 40 -10.90 -21.78 -24.76
C PRO A 40 -12.38 -22.10 -24.44
N PRO A 41 -12.82 -22.00 -23.17
CA PRO A 41 -14.23 -22.08 -22.85
C PRO A 41 -14.94 -20.80 -23.31
N ALA A 42 -16.12 -20.96 -23.92
CA ALA A 42 -16.97 -19.86 -24.39
C ALA A 42 -17.04 -18.71 -23.38
N GLU A 43 -16.63 -17.52 -23.82
CA GLU A 43 -16.49 -16.32 -22.99
C GLU A 43 -17.87 -15.88 -22.48
N LYS A 44 -18.14 -16.18 -21.21
CA LYS A 44 -19.18 -15.48 -20.46
C LYS A 44 -18.75 -14.01 -20.34
N PRO A 45 -19.67 -13.03 -20.44
CA PRO A 45 -19.33 -11.63 -20.29
C PRO A 45 -18.64 -11.42 -18.94
N LYS A 46 -17.38 -10.99 -18.97
CA LYS A 46 -16.61 -10.66 -17.77
C LYS A 46 -17.25 -9.43 -17.14
N LEU A 47 -17.77 -9.58 -15.93
CA LEU A 47 -18.18 -8.42 -15.16
C LEU A 47 -16.93 -7.57 -14.87
N PRO A 48 -17.04 -6.24 -14.92
CA PRO A 48 -15.93 -5.36 -14.62
C PRO A 48 -15.48 -5.55 -13.17
N THR A 49 -14.17 -5.53 -12.97
CA THR A 49 -13.58 -5.66 -11.65
C THR A 49 -13.73 -4.36 -10.85
N VAL A 50 -13.64 -4.43 -9.51
CA VAL A 50 -13.71 -3.22 -8.66
C VAL A 50 -12.68 -2.15 -9.07
N PRO A 51 -11.41 -2.47 -9.36
CA PRO A 51 -10.45 -1.49 -9.87
C PRO A 51 -10.90 -0.81 -11.16
N GLU A 52 -11.53 -1.54 -12.09
CA GLU A 52 -12.03 -0.99 -13.35
C GLU A 52 -13.22 -0.06 -13.13
N LEU A 53 -14.10 -0.38 -12.17
CA LEU A 53 -15.20 0.52 -11.78
C LEU A 53 -14.68 1.83 -11.18
N ILE A 54 -13.66 1.76 -10.33
CA ILE A 54 -13.03 2.95 -9.74
C ILE A 54 -12.37 3.80 -10.83
N LEU A 55 -11.61 3.18 -11.74
CA LEU A 55 -10.99 3.89 -12.86
C LEU A 55 -12.05 4.57 -13.73
N THR A 56 -13.14 3.88 -14.04
CA THR A 56 -14.25 4.44 -14.81
C THR A 56 -14.85 5.66 -14.12
N GLN A 57 -15.05 5.58 -12.79
CA GLN A 57 -15.57 6.71 -12.02
C GLN A 57 -14.60 7.90 -12.05
N ILE A 58 -13.28 7.68 -11.92
CA ILE A 58 -12.26 8.75 -12.00
C ILE A 58 -12.34 9.46 -13.36
N VAL A 59 -12.46 8.70 -14.46
CA VAL A 59 -12.54 9.28 -15.82
C VAL A 59 -13.82 10.10 -15.99
N VAL A 60 -14.94 9.65 -15.41
CA VAL A 60 -16.22 10.38 -15.43
C VAL A 60 -16.13 11.68 -14.62
N ASP A 61 -15.53 11.63 -13.43
CA ASP A 61 -15.45 12.78 -12.52
C ASP A 61 -14.42 13.82 -12.97
N TYR A 62 -13.36 13.37 -13.66
CA TYR A 62 -12.24 14.21 -14.09
C TYR A 62 -11.98 14.06 -15.60
N PRO A 63 -12.90 14.54 -16.47
CA PRO A 63 -12.70 14.46 -17.90
C PRO A 63 -11.50 15.31 -18.34
N GLY A 64 -10.67 14.79 -19.23
CA GLY A 64 -9.50 15.50 -19.76
C GLY A 64 -8.82 14.79 -20.92
N GLU A 65 -8.07 15.54 -21.73
CA GLU A 65 -7.37 15.01 -22.91
C GLU A 65 -6.15 14.14 -22.57
N HIS A 66 -5.75 14.10 -21.30
CA HIS A 66 -4.57 13.37 -20.82
C HIS A 66 -4.85 11.86 -20.59
N TRP A 67 -6.08 11.39 -20.76
CA TRP A 67 -6.44 9.98 -20.64
C TRP A 67 -6.02 9.18 -21.88
N ASN A 68 -4.73 8.86 -21.97
CA ASN A 68 -4.21 7.88 -22.91
C ASN A 68 -4.11 6.49 -22.28
N GLU A 69 -3.93 5.45 -23.11
CA GLU A 69 -3.89 4.05 -22.66
C GLU A 69 -2.80 3.81 -21.61
N ASP A 70 -1.62 4.41 -21.79
CA ASP A 70 -0.49 4.28 -20.87
C ASP A 70 -0.80 4.86 -19.48
N THR A 71 -1.47 6.02 -19.45
CA THR A 71 -1.89 6.70 -18.22
C THR A 71 -3.00 5.91 -17.53
N LEU A 72 -4.00 5.45 -18.29
CA LEU A 72 -5.08 4.63 -17.76
C LEU A 72 -4.55 3.31 -17.17
N GLY A 73 -3.60 2.67 -17.86
CA GLY A 73 -2.92 1.47 -17.39
C GLY A 73 -2.13 1.71 -16.10
N SER A 74 -1.43 2.85 -16.01
CA SER A 74 -0.66 3.24 -14.82
C SER A 74 -1.58 3.49 -13.62
N VAL A 75 -2.64 4.29 -13.80
CA VAL A 75 -3.62 4.58 -12.74
C VAL A 75 -4.33 3.30 -12.29
N LEU A 76 -4.67 2.40 -13.22
CA LEU A 76 -5.25 1.10 -12.87
C LEU A 76 -4.29 0.26 -12.03
N GLY A 77 -3.00 0.30 -12.34
CA GLY A 77 -1.93 -0.33 -11.55
C GLY A 77 -1.89 0.21 -10.12
N ASP A 78 -1.93 1.54 -9.97
CA ASP A 78 -1.92 2.21 -8.66
C ASP A 78 -3.16 1.85 -7.83
N VAL A 79 -4.35 1.91 -8.44
CA VAL A 79 -5.61 1.51 -7.78
C VAL A 79 -5.54 0.06 -7.29
N ARG A 80 -4.98 -0.85 -8.09
CA ARG A 80 -4.80 -2.26 -7.67
C ARG A 80 -3.84 -2.38 -6.49
N ALA A 81 -2.72 -1.67 -6.53
CA ALA A 81 -1.72 -1.67 -5.46
C ALA A 81 -2.29 -1.12 -4.14
N ASP A 82 -3.05 -0.03 -4.21
CA ASP A 82 -3.66 0.60 -3.04
C ASP A 82 -4.78 -0.22 -2.43
N LEU A 83 -5.61 -0.88 -3.25
CA LEU A 83 -6.59 -1.84 -2.74
C LEU A 83 -5.93 -3.03 -2.05
N ALA A 84 -4.82 -3.55 -2.60
CA ALA A 84 -4.06 -4.61 -1.95
C ALA A 84 -3.48 -4.14 -0.61
N ARG A 85 -2.86 -2.94 -0.59
CA ARG A 85 -2.31 -2.34 0.62
C ARG A 85 -3.38 -2.06 1.68
N GLY A 86 -4.54 -1.57 1.27
CA GLY A 86 -5.69 -1.32 2.14
C GLY A 86 -6.22 -2.61 2.79
N ARG A 87 -6.24 -3.73 2.05
CA ARG A 87 -6.58 -5.05 2.63
C ARG A 87 -5.57 -5.47 3.71
N LEU A 88 -4.28 -5.23 3.49
CA LEU A 88 -3.24 -5.50 4.48
C LEU A 88 -3.40 -4.59 5.71
N LEU A 89 -3.62 -3.29 5.51
CA LEU A 89 -3.80 -2.35 6.62
C LEU A 89 -5.06 -2.64 7.44
N LYS A 90 -6.13 -3.13 6.81
CA LYS A 90 -7.36 -3.55 7.50
C LYS A 90 -7.13 -4.71 8.48
N SER A 91 -6.06 -5.49 8.31
CA SER A 91 -5.71 -6.57 9.23
C SER A 91 -5.06 -6.09 10.53
N VAL A 92 -4.63 -4.83 10.58
CA VAL A 92 -4.05 -4.23 11.79
C VAL A 92 -5.18 -3.94 12.78
N PRO A 93 -5.19 -4.57 13.97
CA PRO A 93 -6.23 -4.33 14.96
C PRO A 93 -6.07 -2.92 15.54
N LEU A 94 -7.03 -2.05 15.25
CA LEU A 94 -7.13 -0.73 15.84
C LEU A 94 -8.21 -0.71 16.93
N THR A 95 -7.91 -0.02 18.02
CA THR A 95 -8.83 0.31 19.11
C THR A 95 -9.21 1.79 19.01
N ASN A 96 -10.34 2.18 19.60
CA ASN A 96 -10.78 3.59 19.59
C ASN A 96 -9.82 4.54 20.33
N GLY A 97 -8.84 4.02 21.07
CA GLY A 97 -7.76 4.80 21.70
C GLY A 97 -6.49 4.92 20.85
N ASP A 98 -6.47 4.31 19.66
CA ASP A 98 -5.34 4.46 18.73
C ASP A 98 -5.43 5.80 18.01
N GLU A 99 -4.63 6.74 18.49
CA GLU A 99 -4.49 8.06 17.90
C GLU A 99 -3.83 7.98 16.51
N PRO A 100 -4.18 8.89 15.58
CA PRO A 100 -3.42 9.03 14.34
C PRO A 100 -1.94 9.28 14.65
N GLY A 101 -1.05 8.78 13.78
CA GLY A 101 0.40 9.02 13.86
C GLY A 101 0.74 10.52 13.97
N PRO A 102 2.00 10.86 14.34
CA PRO A 102 2.35 12.11 15.00
C PRO A 102 1.71 13.33 14.36
N ILE A 103 0.81 13.95 15.13
CA ILE A 103 0.23 15.26 14.87
C ILE A 103 1.38 16.25 15.04
N PHE A 104 1.96 16.69 13.92
CA PHE A 104 2.86 17.85 13.79
C PHE A 104 3.67 18.22 15.04
N ALA A 105 4.93 17.79 15.13
CA ALA A 105 5.86 18.33 16.12
C ALA A 105 6.38 19.69 15.62
N ALA A 106 5.87 20.79 16.19
CA ALA A 106 6.42 22.11 15.93
C ALA A 106 7.89 22.14 16.33
N TYR A 107 8.79 22.41 15.37
CA TYR A 107 10.21 22.58 15.65
C TYR A 107 10.41 23.73 16.64
N ARG A 108 11.04 23.45 17.79
CA ARG A 108 11.50 24.48 18.73
C ARG A 108 13.00 24.57 18.61
N ALA A 109 13.50 25.72 18.17
CA ALA A 109 14.93 25.99 18.16
C ALA A 109 15.48 25.96 19.61
N PRO A 110 16.69 25.44 19.84
CA PRO A 110 17.33 25.53 21.14
C PRO A 110 17.54 27.01 21.51
N VAL A 111 17.11 27.39 22.72
CA VAL A 111 17.36 28.73 23.26
C VAL A 111 18.86 28.86 23.48
N GLN A 112 19.53 29.61 22.60
CA GLN A 112 20.92 29.99 22.82
C GLN A 112 20.95 31.16 23.81
N GLY A 113 21.59 30.95 24.95
CA GLY A 113 21.98 32.01 25.89
C GLY A 113 21.00 32.23 27.04
N GLN A 114 21.23 31.53 28.15
CA GLN A 114 21.09 32.18 29.45
C GLN A 114 22.43 32.85 29.77
N PRO A 115 22.46 34.13 30.20
CA PRO A 115 23.62 34.69 30.88
C PRO A 115 23.84 34.00 32.23
#